data_AF-A0A0F8XQS5-F1
#
_entry.id   AF-A0A0F8XQS5-F1
#
_cell.length_a   1.000
_cell.length_b   1.000
_cell.length_c   1.000
_cell.angle_alpha   90.00
_cell.angle_beta   90.00
_cell.angle_gamma   90.00
#
_symmetry.space_group_name_H-M   'P 1'
#
loop_
_entity.id
_entity.type
_entity.pdbx_description
1 polymer ?
#
loop_
_entity_poly.entity_id
_entity_poly.type
_entity_poly.pdbx_seq_one_letter_code
_entity_poly.pdbx_strand_id
1 'polypeptide(L)'
;MIIIDEFRNIIKNELGNLWEIIQREVNEYFNIIDFANISFRKNYHKLNKPDKDFFNDPLNLPEIYTLLYSIKENNFNLFNDNSNTKNYNHYKHGYFIRDNLLNPLEPIIKRVKDFRIDNFSKLLDIQKRVRINGKFITNNFKDYELKHYEPYINVINGIAYHKDFYIILPNLLRCLFENLLYDIFQRVLDKKHTEFFFFKSQSRARDFSQLIALMNILKDKDFKPYHKDSLNQNIISILKEIQMFGNLTVHQILRQVDKDFADQWKQRINRILIALLVFYRKIQDETLEIKDKDTLAKINKTLNLEKSIELEEDKLNSNTNRVTPFRKQDEEKIKESKKVKELFD
;
A
#
# COMPACT_ATOMS: atom_id res chain seq x y z
N MET A 1 28.38 4.96 -0.04
CA MET A 1 27.35 4.86 -1.09
C MET A 1 27.86 5.04 -2.54
N ILE A 2 29.16 4.88 -2.81
CA ILE A 2 29.77 5.12 -4.15
C ILE A 2 29.13 4.25 -5.26
N ILE A 3 28.84 2.98 -4.96
CA ILE A 3 28.29 2.01 -5.93
C ILE A 3 26.88 2.40 -6.42
N ILE A 4 26.03 2.99 -5.56
CA ILE A 4 24.67 3.39 -5.95
C ILE A 4 24.73 4.60 -6.88
N ASP A 5 25.58 5.58 -6.56
CA ASP A 5 25.74 6.79 -7.37
C ASP A 5 26.41 6.50 -8.71
N GLU A 6 27.39 5.58 -8.74
CA GLU A 6 27.96 5.04 -9.98
C GLU A 6 26.90 4.36 -10.84
N PHE A 7 26.06 3.50 -10.25
CA PHE A 7 25.00 2.83 -10.99
C PHE A 7 23.94 3.81 -11.52
N ARG A 8 23.56 4.83 -10.74
CA ARG A 8 22.69 5.92 -11.22
C ARG A 8 23.28 6.61 -12.44
N ASN A 9 24.57 6.91 -12.43
CA ASN A 9 25.24 7.55 -13.57
C ASN A 9 25.28 6.62 -14.79
N ILE A 10 25.54 5.33 -14.60
CA ILE A 10 25.49 4.33 -15.68
C ILE A 10 24.10 4.33 -16.33
N ILE A 11 23.03 4.22 -15.53
CA ILE A 11 21.67 4.17 -16.08
C ILE A 11 21.28 5.50 -16.73
N LYS A 12 21.65 6.66 -16.17
CA LYS A 12 21.41 7.97 -16.82
C LYS A 12 22.08 8.05 -18.19
N ASN A 13 23.33 7.60 -18.29
CA ASN A 13 24.08 7.62 -19.54
C ASN A 13 23.47 6.65 -20.57
N GLU A 14 23.04 5.48 -20.13
CA GLU A 14 22.42 4.46 -20.98
C GLU A 14 21.03 4.89 -21.49
N LEU A 15 20.26 5.59 -20.66
CA LEU A 15 19.00 6.20 -21.07
C LEU A 15 19.21 7.35 -22.05
N GLY A 16 20.22 8.20 -21.85
CA GLY A 16 20.49 9.35 -22.70
C GLY A 16 19.22 10.17 -23.00
N ASN A 17 18.99 10.45 -24.29
CA ASN A 17 17.82 11.21 -24.75
C ASN A 17 16.48 10.51 -24.48
N LEU A 18 16.47 9.18 -24.30
CA LEU A 18 15.25 8.44 -23.99
C LEU A 18 14.62 8.94 -22.69
N TRP A 19 15.43 9.40 -21.73
CA TRP A 19 14.95 9.92 -20.46
C TRP A 19 14.08 11.17 -20.61
N GLU A 20 14.50 12.10 -21.44
CA GLU A 20 13.74 13.33 -21.73
C GLU A 20 12.44 13.00 -22.49
N ILE A 21 12.50 12.05 -23.41
CA ILE A 21 11.33 11.60 -24.18
C ILE A 21 10.30 10.97 -23.23
N ILE A 22 10.72 10.12 -22.29
CA ILE A 22 9.82 9.52 -21.28
C ILE A 22 9.12 10.61 -20.47
N GLN A 23 9.87 11.58 -19.95
CA GLN A 23 9.31 12.67 -19.17
C GLN A 23 8.31 13.48 -19.99
N ARG A 24 8.63 13.76 -21.25
CA ARG A 24 7.72 14.48 -22.16
C ARG A 24 6.42 13.71 -22.37
N GLU A 25 6.47 12.43 -22.74
CA GLU A 25 5.26 11.64 -23.00
C GLU A 25 4.36 11.51 -21.76
N VAL A 26 4.95 11.30 -20.58
CA VAL A 26 4.17 11.24 -19.33
C VAL A 26 3.52 12.60 -19.02
N ASN A 27 4.27 13.69 -19.16
CA ASN A 27 3.73 15.02 -18.91
C ASN A 27 2.64 15.41 -19.90
N GLU A 28 2.84 15.13 -21.20
CA GLU A 28 1.85 15.39 -22.24
C GLU A 28 0.55 14.62 -21.96
N TYR A 29 0.63 13.32 -21.63
CA TYR A 29 -0.54 12.55 -21.25
C TYR A 29 -1.33 13.19 -20.11
N PHE A 30 -0.67 13.50 -18.98
CA PHE A 30 -1.35 14.08 -17.83
C PHE A 30 -1.87 15.49 -18.07
N ASN A 31 -1.24 16.27 -18.95
CA ASN A 31 -1.72 17.60 -19.30
C ASN A 31 -2.97 17.54 -20.20
N ILE A 32 -3.18 16.44 -20.92
CA ILE A 32 -4.26 16.31 -21.90
C ILE A 32 -5.45 15.52 -21.35
N ILE A 33 -5.20 14.51 -20.51
CA ILE A 33 -6.21 13.51 -20.15
C ILE A 33 -7.44 14.09 -19.45
N ASP A 34 -7.27 15.16 -18.67
CA ASP A 34 -8.39 15.85 -18.00
C ASP A 34 -9.31 16.56 -19.01
N PHE A 35 -8.80 16.98 -20.17
CA PHE A 35 -9.60 17.57 -21.24
C PHE A 35 -10.37 16.54 -22.08
N ALA A 36 -10.00 15.26 -22.00
CA ALA A 36 -10.63 14.19 -22.75
C ALA A 36 -11.99 13.74 -22.16
N ASN A 37 -12.40 14.32 -21.02
CA ASN A 37 -13.68 14.09 -20.33
C ASN A 37 -14.00 12.60 -20.08
N ILE A 38 -12.98 11.80 -19.80
CA ILE A 38 -13.07 10.33 -19.67
C ILE A 38 -13.54 9.85 -18.29
N SER A 39 -13.74 10.77 -17.33
CA SER A 39 -14.21 10.48 -15.97
C SER A 39 -15.56 9.75 -15.90
N PHE A 40 -16.31 9.72 -17.01
CA PHE A 40 -17.61 9.05 -17.11
C PHE A 40 -17.57 7.67 -17.78
N ARG A 41 -16.40 7.19 -18.21
CA ARG A 41 -16.27 5.89 -18.89
C ARG A 41 -16.16 4.73 -17.90
N LYS A 42 -16.94 3.67 -18.11
CA LYS A 42 -16.81 2.41 -17.34
C LYS A 42 -15.37 1.89 -17.46
N ASN A 43 -14.79 1.48 -16.32
CA ASN A 43 -13.41 0.97 -16.18
C ASN A 43 -12.28 2.02 -16.28
N TYR A 44 -12.58 3.32 -16.19
CA TYR A 44 -11.53 4.33 -16.07
C TYR A 44 -10.88 4.29 -14.68
N HIS A 45 -9.62 3.87 -14.62
CA HIS A 45 -8.78 4.05 -13.43
C HIS A 45 -7.94 5.31 -13.60
N LYS A 46 -8.28 6.34 -12.84
CA LYS A 46 -7.51 7.59 -12.82
C LYS A 46 -6.08 7.30 -12.39
N LEU A 47 -5.13 7.63 -13.26
CA LEU A 47 -3.71 7.59 -12.93
C LEU A 47 -3.35 8.85 -12.14
N ASN A 48 -2.42 8.72 -11.19
CA ASN A 48 -1.90 9.86 -10.45
C ASN A 48 -0.65 10.39 -11.14
N LYS A 49 -0.61 11.71 -11.39
CA LYS A 49 0.58 12.36 -11.92
C LYS A 49 1.71 12.25 -10.88
N PRO A 50 2.88 11.72 -11.22
CA PRO A 50 4.00 11.69 -10.31
C PRO A 50 4.52 13.10 -10.00
N ASP A 51 5.09 13.29 -8.82
CA ASP A 51 5.82 14.52 -8.47
C ASP A 51 7.05 14.72 -9.35
N LYS A 52 7.50 15.96 -9.55
CA LYS A 52 8.68 16.27 -10.38
C LYS A 52 9.93 15.49 -9.96
N ASP A 53 10.12 15.29 -8.66
CA ASP A 53 11.26 14.56 -8.11
C ASP A 53 11.26 13.06 -8.47
N PHE A 54 10.11 12.49 -8.86
CA PHE A 54 10.01 11.09 -9.29
C PHE A 54 10.87 10.80 -10.53
N PHE A 55 11.00 11.78 -11.44
CA PHE A 55 11.80 11.67 -12.67
C PHE A 55 13.27 12.09 -12.48
N ASN A 56 13.68 12.44 -11.25
CA ASN A 56 15.07 12.85 -11.00
C ASN A 56 15.99 11.65 -10.69
N ASP A 57 15.43 10.48 -10.33
CA ASP A 57 16.20 9.27 -10.02
C ASP A 57 15.92 8.13 -11.02
N PRO A 58 16.92 7.67 -11.78
CA PRO A 58 16.80 6.53 -12.70
C PRO A 58 16.47 5.21 -12.00
N LEU A 59 16.62 5.08 -10.68
CA LEU A 59 16.23 3.88 -9.94
C LEU A 59 14.70 3.68 -9.88
N ASN A 60 13.92 4.71 -10.19
CA ASN A 60 12.46 4.63 -10.34
C ASN A 60 12.01 4.07 -11.69
N LEU A 61 12.95 3.66 -12.56
CA LEU A 61 12.62 3.14 -13.89
C LEU A 61 11.58 2.01 -13.87
N PRO A 62 11.58 1.06 -12.91
CA PRO A 62 10.51 0.05 -12.83
C PRO A 62 9.11 0.64 -12.62
N GLU A 63 8.99 1.63 -11.74
CA GLU A 63 7.73 2.32 -11.45
C GLU A 63 7.31 3.21 -12.63
N ILE A 64 8.25 3.90 -13.27
CA ILE A 64 8.03 4.69 -14.49
C ILE A 64 7.56 3.79 -15.64
N TYR A 65 8.14 2.61 -15.80
CA TYR A 65 7.72 1.65 -16.82
C TYR A 65 6.29 1.17 -16.60
N THR A 66 5.94 0.89 -15.34
CA THR A 66 4.58 0.50 -14.98
C THR A 66 3.60 1.62 -15.32
N LEU A 67 3.97 2.87 -15.04
CA LEU A 67 3.17 4.04 -15.39
C LEU A 67 3.01 4.18 -16.92
N LEU A 68 4.09 4.07 -17.70
CA LEU A 68 4.05 4.11 -19.16
C LEU A 68 3.16 3.00 -19.72
N TYR A 69 3.23 1.79 -19.16
CA TYR A 69 2.36 0.68 -19.53
C TYR A 69 0.89 1.04 -19.27
N SER A 70 0.56 1.61 -18.11
CA SER A 70 -0.79 2.05 -17.79
C SER A 70 -1.27 3.19 -18.70
N ILE A 71 -0.41 4.14 -19.05
CA ILE A 71 -0.73 5.21 -19.99
C ILE A 71 -1.05 4.63 -21.37
N LYS A 72 -0.21 3.70 -21.85
CA LYS A 72 -0.41 2.96 -23.10
C LYS A 72 -1.76 2.22 -23.10
N GLU A 73 -2.06 1.49 -22.03
CA GLU A 73 -3.35 0.81 -21.86
C GLU A 73 -4.53 1.80 -21.88
N ASN A 74 -4.43 2.93 -21.15
CA ASN A 74 -5.47 3.95 -21.18
C ASN A 74 -5.67 4.53 -22.59
N ASN A 75 -4.59 4.77 -23.34
CA ASN A 75 -4.66 5.25 -24.71
C ASN A 75 -5.36 4.25 -25.66
N PHE A 76 -5.19 2.94 -25.48
CA PHE A 76 -5.84 1.94 -26.33
C PHE A 76 -7.25 1.56 -25.88
N ASN A 77 -7.47 1.42 -24.58
CA ASN A 77 -8.74 0.91 -24.05
C ASN A 77 -9.84 1.97 -24.03
N LEU A 78 -9.45 3.26 -23.96
CA LEU A 78 -10.41 4.36 -23.82
C LEU A 78 -10.57 5.19 -25.09
N PHE A 79 -9.74 5.00 -26.11
CA PHE A 79 -9.74 5.85 -27.30
C PHE A 79 -9.63 5.02 -28.56
N ASN A 80 -10.40 5.40 -29.59
CA ASN A 80 -10.27 4.79 -30.91
C ASN A 80 -9.10 5.40 -31.69
N ASP A 81 -8.79 4.81 -32.84
CA ASP A 81 -7.72 5.22 -33.76
C ASP A 81 -7.75 6.70 -34.19
N ASN A 82 -8.94 7.30 -34.24
CA ASN A 82 -9.17 8.68 -34.66
C ASN A 82 -9.36 9.66 -33.49
N SER A 83 -9.23 9.20 -32.24
CA SER A 83 -9.42 10.05 -31.05
C SER A 83 -8.28 11.05 -30.88
N ASN A 84 -8.59 12.32 -31.06
CA ASN A 84 -7.68 13.45 -30.83
C ASN A 84 -8.21 14.37 -29.74
N THR A 85 -7.36 14.73 -28.78
CA THR A 85 -7.65 15.72 -27.75
C THR A 85 -6.59 16.82 -27.81
N LYS A 86 -6.96 18.04 -28.25
CA LYS A 86 -6.02 19.18 -28.39
C LYS A 86 -4.69 18.78 -29.08
N ASN A 87 -4.81 18.16 -30.26
CA ASN A 87 -3.69 17.66 -31.10
C ASN A 87 -2.94 16.43 -30.56
N TYR A 88 -3.30 15.91 -29.38
CA TYR A 88 -2.79 14.64 -28.88
C TYR A 88 -3.61 13.50 -29.48
N ASN A 89 -2.99 12.72 -30.36
CA ASN A 89 -3.62 11.53 -30.94
C ASN A 89 -3.38 10.32 -30.03
N HIS A 90 -4.40 9.94 -29.25
CA HIS A 90 -4.25 8.93 -28.21
C HIS A 90 -3.71 7.60 -28.75
N TYR A 91 -4.22 7.16 -29.90
CA TYR A 91 -3.82 5.91 -30.50
C TYR A 91 -2.34 5.92 -30.95
N LYS A 92 -1.90 6.99 -31.63
CA LYS A 92 -0.49 7.16 -32.06
C LYS A 92 0.47 7.23 -30.87
N HIS A 93 0.12 7.96 -29.80
CA HIS A 93 0.95 7.99 -28.60
C HIS A 93 0.97 6.63 -27.89
N GLY A 94 -0.13 5.87 -27.91
CA GLY A 94 -0.15 4.47 -27.45
C GLY A 94 0.89 3.59 -28.15
N TYR A 95 0.94 3.65 -29.50
CA TYR A 95 1.99 2.96 -30.28
C TYR A 95 3.38 3.50 -30.00
N PHE A 96 3.53 4.82 -29.92
CA PHE A 96 4.83 5.43 -29.62
C PHE A 96 5.38 4.93 -28.29
N ILE A 97 4.58 4.95 -27.22
CA ILE A 97 4.97 4.43 -25.90
C ILE A 97 5.33 2.94 -25.99
N ARG A 98 4.51 2.12 -26.65
CA ARG A 98 4.77 0.68 -26.77
C ARG A 98 6.08 0.40 -27.48
N ASP A 99 6.25 0.96 -28.67
CA ASP A 99 7.31 0.55 -29.59
C ASP A 99 8.63 1.28 -29.33
N ASN A 100 8.57 2.53 -28.87
CA ASN A 100 9.73 3.40 -28.74
C ASN A 100 10.16 3.64 -27.29
N LEU A 101 9.29 3.39 -26.30
CA LEU A 101 9.64 3.53 -24.88
C LEU A 101 9.69 2.19 -24.15
N LEU A 102 8.61 1.42 -24.16
CA LEU A 102 8.55 0.18 -23.38
C LEU A 102 9.55 -0.86 -23.88
N ASN A 103 9.59 -1.14 -25.18
CA ASN A 103 10.51 -2.15 -25.70
C ASN A 103 12.00 -1.81 -25.43
N PRO A 104 12.49 -0.58 -25.66
CA PRO A 104 13.88 -0.25 -25.35
C PRO A 104 14.19 -0.20 -23.84
N LEU A 105 13.20 0.10 -22.99
CA LEU A 105 13.39 0.19 -21.54
C LEU A 105 13.46 -1.17 -20.85
N GLU A 106 12.81 -2.19 -21.39
CA GLU A 106 12.70 -3.52 -20.78
C GLU A 106 14.05 -4.11 -20.30
N PRO A 107 15.12 -4.15 -21.11
CA PRO A 107 16.42 -4.66 -20.64
C PRO A 107 17.05 -3.80 -19.53
N ILE A 108 16.87 -2.48 -19.57
CA ILE A 108 17.42 -1.54 -18.57
C ILE A 108 16.69 -1.76 -17.23
N ILE A 109 15.36 -1.92 -17.27
CA ILE A 109 14.54 -2.16 -16.08
C ILE A 109 14.90 -3.45 -15.39
N LYS A 110 15.14 -4.52 -16.16
CA LYS A 110 15.58 -5.79 -15.59
C LYS A 110 16.85 -5.60 -14.78
N ARG A 111 17.85 -4.91 -15.33
CA ARG A 111 19.10 -4.58 -14.62
C ARG A 111 18.88 -3.72 -13.38
N VAL A 112 17.99 -2.72 -13.44
CA VAL A 112 17.64 -1.89 -12.27
C VAL A 112 16.97 -2.73 -11.18
N LYS A 113 16.06 -3.64 -11.53
CA LYS A 113 15.40 -4.55 -10.59
C LYS A 113 16.40 -5.51 -9.95
N ASP A 114 17.25 -6.14 -10.76
CA ASP A 114 18.28 -7.07 -10.28
C ASP A 114 19.26 -6.36 -9.34
N PHE A 115 19.71 -5.15 -9.70
CA PHE A 115 20.55 -4.32 -8.83
C PHE A 115 19.86 -3.97 -7.51
N ARG A 116 18.55 -3.66 -7.53
CA ARG A 116 17.77 -3.40 -6.29
C ARG A 116 17.72 -4.64 -5.40
N ILE A 117 17.47 -5.81 -5.99
CA ILE A 117 17.38 -7.10 -5.27
C ILE A 117 18.74 -7.50 -4.69
N ASP A 118 19.81 -7.38 -5.48
CA ASP A 118 21.16 -7.73 -5.06
C ASP A 118 21.67 -6.82 -3.94
N ASN A 119 21.41 -5.52 -4.04
CA ASN A 119 21.74 -4.60 -2.94
C ASN A 119 20.91 -4.91 -1.71
N PHE A 120 19.60 -5.14 -1.84
CA PHE A 120 18.77 -5.53 -0.69
C PHE A 120 19.26 -6.82 -0.01
N SER A 121 19.69 -7.81 -0.79
CA SER A 121 20.23 -9.08 -0.27
C SER A 121 21.59 -8.88 0.41
N LYS A 122 22.48 -8.08 -0.17
CA LYS A 122 23.76 -7.69 0.46
C LYS A 122 23.54 -6.90 1.75
N LEU A 123 22.53 -6.04 1.77
CA LEU A 123 22.11 -5.28 2.94
C LEU A 123 21.66 -6.21 4.09
N LEU A 124 20.90 -7.27 3.79
CA LEU A 124 20.52 -8.30 4.77
C LEU A 124 21.71 -9.12 5.29
N ASP A 125 22.71 -9.39 4.44
CA ASP A 125 23.91 -10.13 4.87
C ASP A 125 24.89 -9.26 5.67
N ILE A 126 24.97 -7.97 5.38
CA ILE A 126 25.71 -7.01 6.21
C ILE A 126 25.10 -6.93 7.61
N GLN A 127 23.76 -6.94 7.73
CA GLN A 127 23.06 -6.93 9.02
C GLN A 127 23.53 -8.05 9.97
N LYS A 128 23.88 -9.23 9.44
CA LYS A 128 24.38 -10.37 10.26
C LYS A 128 25.77 -10.10 10.88
N ARG A 129 26.50 -9.09 10.40
CA ARG A 129 27.92 -8.82 10.74
C ARG A 129 28.15 -7.52 11.52
N VAL A 130 27.14 -6.67 11.70
CA VAL A 130 27.31 -5.36 12.37
C VAL A 130 27.15 -5.47 13.89
N ARG A 131 28.17 -4.99 14.63
CA ARG A 131 28.04 -4.71 16.07
C ARG A 131 27.11 -3.52 16.27
N ILE A 132 25.99 -3.75 16.96
CA ILE A 132 24.97 -2.74 17.28
C ILE A 132 25.55 -1.74 18.29
N ASN A 133 25.92 -0.54 17.84
CA ASN A 133 26.29 0.57 18.72
C ASN A 133 25.01 1.21 19.29
N GLY A 134 24.48 0.61 20.36
CA GLY A 134 23.31 1.10 21.09
C GLY A 134 21.97 0.67 20.49
N LYS A 135 20.97 0.42 21.34
CA LYS A 135 19.62 0.04 20.91
C LYS A 135 18.81 1.29 20.58
N PHE A 136 18.17 1.31 19.41
CA PHE A 136 17.21 2.35 19.03
C PHE A 136 15.87 2.13 19.74
N ILE A 137 15.33 0.91 19.70
CA ILE A 137 14.20 0.46 20.54
C ILE A 137 14.78 -0.22 21.78
N THR A 138 14.49 0.34 22.94
CA THR A 138 14.95 -0.17 24.24
C THR A 138 13.93 -1.06 24.94
N ASN A 139 12.65 -0.98 24.55
CA ASN A 139 11.60 -1.80 25.12
C ASN A 139 11.75 -3.27 24.72
N ASN A 140 11.62 -4.17 25.70
CA ASN A 140 11.64 -5.60 25.49
C ASN A 140 10.19 -6.09 25.28
N PHE A 141 9.88 -6.56 24.07
CA PHE A 141 8.51 -6.97 23.72
C PHE A 141 8.11 -8.28 24.40
N LYS A 142 9.08 -9.08 24.86
CA LYS A 142 8.83 -10.31 25.63
C LYS A 142 8.11 -10.02 26.94
N ASP A 143 8.37 -8.87 27.56
CA ASP A 143 7.75 -8.47 28.83
C ASP A 143 6.24 -8.15 28.70
N TYR A 144 5.76 -8.14 27.45
CA TYR A 144 4.37 -7.90 27.05
C TYR A 144 3.79 -9.06 26.24
N GLU A 145 4.41 -10.25 26.28
CA GLU A 145 4.01 -11.46 25.54
C GLU A 145 4.11 -11.34 24.00
N LEU A 146 4.76 -10.30 23.49
CA LEU A 146 4.91 -10.01 22.07
C LEU A 146 6.24 -10.53 21.49
N LYS A 147 6.68 -11.72 21.93
CA LYS A 147 7.99 -12.31 21.55
C LYS A 147 8.20 -12.47 20.04
N HIS A 148 7.12 -12.53 19.27
CA HIS A 148 7.19 -12.68 17.81
C HIS A 148 7.69 -11.40 17.10
N TYR A 149 7.68 -10.24 17.77
CA TYR A 149 8.30 -9.01 17.25
C TYR A 149 9.82 -9.00 17.38
N GLU A 150 10.44 -9.89 18.17
CA GLU A 150 11.88 -9.84 18.46
C GLU A 150 12.77 -9.85 17.20
N PRO A 151 12.55 -10.71 16.19
CA PRO A 151 13.33 -10.65 14.94
C PRO A 151 13.22 -9.29 14.26
N TYR A 152 12.02 -8.70 14.30
CA TYR A 152 11.72 -7.42 13.67
C TYR A 152 12.36 -6.24 14.41
N ILE A 153 12.32 -6.24 15.74
CA ILE A 153 13.00 -5.26 16.59
C ILE A 153 14.51 -5.35 16.43
N ASN A 154 15.06 -6.55 16.26
CA ASN A 154 16.49 -6.75 15.99
C ASN A 154 16.90 -6.13 14.65
N VAL A 155 16.05 -6.24 13.61
CA VAL A 155 16.27 -5.54 12.34
C VAL A 155 16.32 -4.04 12.57
N ILE A 156 15.29 -3.45 13.19
CA ILE A 156 15.23 -2.01 13.48
C ILE A 156 16.47 -1.55 14.26
N ASN A 157 16.84 -2.27 15.32
CA ASN A 157 18.01 -1.94 16.12
C ASN A 157 19.33 -2.05 15.34
N GLY A 158 19.44 -3.02 14.43
CA GLY A 158 20.63 -3.20 13.59
C GLY A 158 20.79 -2.11 12.52
N ILE A 159 19.69 -1.57 12.01
CA ILE A 159 19.71 -0.60 10.91
C ILE A 159 19.64 0.86 11.37
N ALA A 160 19.09 1.13 12.56
CA ALA A 160 18.73 2.47 12.99
C ALA A 160 19.91 3.42 13.20
N TYR A 161 21.15 2.92 13.21
CA TYR A 161 22.37 3.73 13.28
C TYR A 161 23.35 3.41 12.15
N HIS A 162 22.89 2.70 11.12
CA HIS A 162 23.72 2.38 9.98
C HIS A 162 23.52 3.41 8.87
N LYS A 163 24.61 4.10 8.51
CA LYS A 163 24.64 5.17 7.49
C LYS A 163 23.90 4.86 6.18
N ASP A 164 24.04 3.62 5.71
CA ASP A 164 23.43 3.19 4.45
C ASP A 164 21.97 2.69 4.59
N PHE A 165 21.40 2.59 5.81
CA PHE A 165 20.09 1.98 6.06
C PHE A 165 19.10 2.89 6.81
N TYR A 166 19.47 4.13 7.12
CA TYR A 166 18.53 5.11 7.64
C TYR A 166 17.27 5.22 6.76
N ILE A 167 17.43 5.00 5.46
CA ILE A 167 16.36 5.11 4.45
C ILE A 167 15.22 4.09 4.64
N ILE A 168 15.49 2.93 5.23
CA ILE A 168 14.46 1.90 5.43
C ILE A 168 13.80 1.98 6.81
N LEU A 169 14.37 2.77 7.73
CA LEU A 169 13.87 2.91 9.09
C LEU A 169 12.41 3.39 9.16
N PRO A 170 11.95 4.41 8.40
CA PRO A 170 10.56 4.88 8.48
C PRO A 170 9.54 3.80 8.12
N ASN A 171 9.82 3.02 7.08
CA ASN A 171 8.95 1.92 6.65
C ASN A 171 8.86 0.84 7.71
N LEU A 172 10.00 0.50 8.32
CA LEU A 172 10.01 -0.51 9.37
C LEU A 172 9.26 -0.05 10.62
N LEU A 173 9.38 1.23 10.99
CA LEU A 173 8.61 1.81 12.08
C LEU A 173 7.11 1.82 11.76
N ARG A 174 6.71 2.22 10.56
CA ARG A 174 5.30 2.13 10.14
C ARG A 174 4.75 0.73 10.33
N CYS A 175 5.41 -0.28 9.79
CA CYS A 175 4.96 -1.66 9.90
C CYS A 175 4.95 -2.16 11.35
N LEU A 176 5.89 -1.71 12.21
CA LEU A 176 5.87 -2.01 13.65
C LEU A 176 4.57 -1.52 14.29
N PHE A 177 4.25 -0.24 14.10
CA PHE A 177 3.09 0.38 14.75
C PHE A 177 1.78 -0.04 14.13
N GLU A 178 1.73 -0.27 12.82
CA GLU A 178 0.56 -0.80 12.13
C GLU A 178 0.17 -2.18 12.69
N ASN A 179 1.14 -3.10 12.79
CA ASN A 179 0.90 -4.42 13.37
C ASN A 179 0.55 -4.35 14.86
N LEU A 180 1.22 -3.48 15.63
CA LEU A 180 0.92 -3.34 17.06
C LEU A 180 -0.49 -2.79 17.30
N LEU A 181 -0.96 -1.83 16.49
CA LEU A 181 -2.34 -1.36 16.56
C LEU A 181 -3.31 -2.48 16.17
N TYR A 182 -3.02 -3.24 15.13
CA TYR A 182 -3.83 -4.39 14.74
C TYR A 182 -3.96 -5.40 15.88
N ASP A 183 -2.86 -5.80 16.52
CA ASP A 183 -2.85 -6.75 17.63
C ASP A 183 -3.63 -6.23 18.85
N ILE A 184 -3.52 -4.92 19.14
CA ILE A 184 -4.31 -4.26 20.18
C ILE A 184 -5.80 -4.42 19.89
N PHE A 185 -6.24 -4.09 18.68
CA PHE A 185 -7.67 -4.19 18.32
C PHE A 185 -8.16 -5.63 18.29
N GLN A 186 -7.36 -6.54 17.73
CA GLN A 186 -7.69 -7.96 17.69
C GLN A 186 -7.82 -8.56 19.10
N ARG A 187 -7.01 -8.08 20.06
CA ARG A 187 -7.03 -8.55 21.44
C ARG A 187 -8.25 -8.02 22.20
N VAL A 188 -8.54 -6.73 22.13
CA VAL A 188 -9.56 -6.10 23.00
C VAL A 188 -10.96 -6.05 22.41
N LEU A 189 -11.12 -5.95 21.08
CA LEU A 189 -12.46 -5.76 20.49
C LEU A 189 -13.19 -7.10 20.32
N ASP A 190 -14.49 -7.09 20.62
CA ASP A 190 -15.36 -8.24 20.38
C ASP A 190 -15.31 -8.70 18.91
N LYS A 191 -15.44 -10.00 18.66
CA LYS A 191 -15.37 -10.60 17.31
C LYS A 191 -16.37 -9.98 16.34
N LYS A 192 -17.52 -9.48 16.81
CA LYS A 192 -18.49 -8.75 15.97
C LYS A 192 -17.89 -7.49 15.34
N HIS A 193 -16.88 -6.89 15.96
CA HIS A 193 -16.20 -5.68 15.51
C HIS A 193 -14.96 -5.97 14.64
N THR A 194 -14.75 -7.21 14.19
CA THR A 194 -13.62 -7.59 13.32
C THR A 194 -13.48 -6.65 12.11
N GLU A 195 -14.59 -6.21 11.53
CA GLU A 195 -14.58 -5.32 10.36
C GLU A 195 -14.02 -3.92 10.63
N PHE A 196 -13.90 -3.52 11.90
CA PHE A 196 -13.32 -2.23 12.28
C PHE A 196 -11.81 -2.20 12.07
N PHE A 197 -11.13 -3.35 12.10
CA PHE A 197 -9.67 -3.44 11.97
C PHE A 197 -9.19 -4.45 10.91
N PHE A 198 -10.11 -5.21 10.30
CA PHE A 198 -9.78 -6.22 9.29
C PHE A 198 -10.78 -6.21 8.12
N PHE A 199 -10.26 -6.22 6.89
CA PHE A 199 -11.05 -6.40 5.67
C PHE A 199 -11.26 -7.88 5.40
N LYS A 200 -12.42 -8.43 5.78
CA LYS A 200 -12.77 -9.85 5.56
C LYS A 200 -12.66 -10.25 4.08
N SER A 201 -13.19 -9.43 3.17
CA SER A 201 -13.17 -9.68 1.73
C SER A 201 -11.78 -9.73 1.10
N GLN A 202 -10.78 -9.11 1.73
CA GLN A 202 -9.40 -9.05 1.24
C GLN A 202 -8.44 -9.85 2.13
N SER A 203 -8.95 -10.50 3.17
CA SER A 203 -8.17 -11.23 4.17
C SER A 203 -6.94 -10.46 4.68
N ARG A 204 -7.09 -9.15 4.91
CA ARG A 204 -5.99 -8.29 5.35
C ARG A 204 -6.42 -7.31 6.43
N ALA A 205 -5.46 -6.92 7.29
CA ALA A 205 -5.65 -5.82 8.22
C ALA A 205 -5.96 -4.52 7.47
N ARG A 206 -6.67 -3.60 8.14
CA ARG A 206 -6.88 -2.25 7.62
C ARG A 206 -5.57 -1.47 7.61
N ASP A 207 -5.49 -0.52 6.66
CA ASP A 207 -4.29 0.29 6.49
C ASP A 207 -4.03 1.15 7.75
N PHE A 208 -2.76 1.46 8.02
CA PHE A 208 -2.33 2.20 9.21
C PHE A 208 -3.12 3.48 9.51
N SER A 209 -3.47 4.27 8.48
CA SER A 209 -4.27 5.50 8.67
C SER A 209 -5.65 5.23 9.28
N GLN A 210 -6.29 4.13 8.87
CA GLN A 210 -7.58 3.70 9.39
C GLN A 210 -7.46 3.18 10.82
N LEU A 211 -6.40 2.43 11.12
CA LEU A 211 -6.10 1.96 12.48
C LEU A 211 -5.84 3.13 13.45
N ILE A 212 -5.09 4.15 13.01
CA ILE A 212 -4.87 5.38 13.79
C ILE A 212 -6.20 6.11 14.02
N ALA A 213 -7.05 6.20 12.99
CA ALA A 213 -8.34 6.85 13.11
C ALA A 213 -9.25 6.13 14.11
N LEU A 214 -9.29 4.80 14.07
CA LEU A 214 -10.02 3.98 15.04
C LEU A 214 -9.49 4.19 16.46
N MET A 215 -8.16 4.16 16.65
CA MET A 215 -7.54 4.44 17.95
C MET A 215 -7.93 5.82 18.49
N ASN A 216 -7.94 6.83 17.61
CA ASN A 216 -8.28 8.20 17.97
C ASN A 216 -9.76 8.36 18.38
N ILE A 217 -10.66 7.55 17.82
CA ILE A 217 -12.08 7.53 18.23
C ILE A 217 -12.22 6.86 19.60
N LEU A 218 -11.58 5.71 19.79
CA LEU A 218 -11.77 4.87 20.98
C LEU A 218 -11.02 5.38 22.21
N LYS A 219 -9.90 6.11 22.05
CA LYS A 219 -9.03 6.53 23.16
C LYS A 219 -9.78 7.27 24.28
N ASP A 220 -10.62 8.26 23.94
CA ASP A 220 -11.15 9.18 24.96
C ASP A 220 -12.39 8.63 25.70
N LYS A 221 -12.94 7.50 25.24
CA LYS A 221 -14.16 6.91 25.80
C LYS A 221 -13.93 5.45 26.15
N ASP A 222 -13.92 4.58 25.15
CA ASP A 222 -13.92 3.14 25.35
C ASP A 222 -12.59 2.60 25.89
N PHE A 223 -11.46 3.20 25.50
CA PHE A 223 -10.14 2.78 25.97
C PHE A 223 -9.63 3.55 27.19
N LYS A 224 -10.27 4.68 27.52
CA LYS A 224 -9.86 5.57 28.61
C LYS A 224 -9.65 4.85 29.95
N PRO A 225 -10.52 3.91 30.39
CA PRO A 225 -10.34 3.20 31.66
C PRO A 225 -9.01 2.46 31.78
N TYR A 226 -8.50 1.94 30.67
CA TYR A 226 -7.31 1.08 30.66
C TYR A 226 -6.02 1.91 30.54
N HIS A 227 -6.02 2.96 29.72
CA HIS A 227 -4.78 3.70 29.46
C HIS A 227 -4.51 4.88 30.40
N LYS A 228 -5.52 5.38 31.14
CA LYS A 228 -5.37 6.50 32.10
C LYS A 228 -4.58 7.69 31.50
N ASP A 229 -5.05 8.19 30.35
CA ASP A 229 -4.46 9.31 29.59
C ASP A 229 -3.05 9.09 29.00
N SER A 230 -2.50 7.85 29.05
CA SER A 230 -1.26 7.53 28.34
C SER A 230 -1.40 7.57 26.81
N LEU A 231 -2.60 7.25 26.27
CA LEU A 231 -2.95 7.42 24.86
C LEU A 231 -3.64 8.76 24.63
N ASN A 232 -2.85 9.84 24.62
CA ASN A 232 -3.35 11.20 24.40
C ASN A 232 -3.17 11.65 22.93
N GLN A 233 -3.61 12.88 22.64
CA GLN A 233 -3.53 13.44 21.28
C GLN A 233 -2.10 13.53 20.75
N ASN A 234 -1.10 13.73 21.62
CA ASN A 234 0.29 13.74 21.20
C ASN A 234 0.73 12.36 20.68
N ILE A 235 0.29 11.25 21.30
CA ILE A 235 0.54 9.90 20.76
C ILE A 235 -0.07 9.73 19.37
N ILE A 236 -1.31 10.19 19.17
CA ILE A 236 -1.98 10.14 17.86
C ILE A 236 -1.24 10.97 16.82
N SER A 237 -0.78 12.17 17.17
CA SER A 237 0.01 13.02 16.28
C SER A 237 1.30 12.34 15.86
N ILE A 238 2.03 11.71 16.79
CA ILE A 238 3.28 11.04 16.42
C ILE A 238 3.01 9.79 15.56
N LEU A 239 1.93 9.03 15.81
CA LEU A 239 1.54 7.91 14.94
C LEU A 239 1.24 8.39 13.51
N LYS A 240 0.56 9.53 13.36
CA LYS A 240 0.32 10.16 12.04
C LYS A 240 1.63 10.58 11.38
N GLU A 241 2.56 11.17 12.13
CA GLU A 241 3.88 11.50 11.60
C GLU A 241 4.64 10.25 11.13
N ILE A 242 4.66 9.16 11.91
CA ILE A 242 5.25 7.87 11.49
C ILE A 242 4.56 7.35 10.23
N GLN A 243 3.23 7.46 10.13
CA GLN A 243 2.47 7.09 8.94
C GLN A 243 2.87 7.95 7.73
N MET A 244 3.11 9.24 7.91
CA MET A 244 3.60 10.12 6.83
C MET A 244 5.00 9.73 6.39
N PHE A 245 5.95 9.57 7.32
CA PHE A 245 7.33 9.20 6.98
C PHE A 245 7.45 7.81 6.35
N GLY A 246 6.67 6.83 6.82
CA GLY A 246 6.61 5.48 6.24
C GLY A 246 5.76 5.37 4.96
N ASN A 247 5.19 6.48 4.47
CA ASN A 247 4.60 6.60 3.14
C ASN A 247 5.51 7.36 2.17
N LEU A 248 6.62 7.93 2.65
CA LEU A 248 7.56 8.62 1.78
C LEU A 248 8.20 7.63 0.82
N THR A 249 8.38 8.09 -0.41
CA THR A 249 9.20 7.37 -1.39
C THR A 249 10.65 7.33 -0.94
N VAL A 250 11.40 6.32 -1.37
CA VAL A 250 12.84 6.16 -1.05
C VAL A 250 13.63 7.46 -1.30
N HIS A 251 13.25 8.26 -2.30
CA HIS A 251 13.88 9.55 -2.63
C HIS A 251 13.58 10.68 -1.68
N GLN A 252 12.35 10.74 -1.16
CA GLN A 252 11.99 11.70 -0.12
C GLN A 252 12.71 11.37 1.19
N ILE A 253 12.88 10.08 1.49
CA ILE A 253 13.57 9.61 2.68
C ILE A 253 15.07 9.93 2.62
N LEU A 254 15.72 9.76 1.46
CA LEU A 254 17.15 10.03 1.24
C LEU A 254 17.60 11.46 1.64
N ARG A 255 16.69 12.44 1.59
CA ARG A 255 16.97 13.84 1.94
C ARG A 255 16.63 14.21 3.39
N GLN A 256 15.86 13.37 4.09
CA GLN A 256 15.24 13.72 5.37
C GLN A 256 15.61 12.80 6.52
N VAL A 257 16.20 11.63 6.23
CA VAL A 257 16.43 10.59 7.22
C VAL A 257 17.91 10.25 7.27
N ASP A 258 18.56 10.84 8.26
CA ASP A 258 19.96 10.67 8.60
C ASP A 258 20.12 10.20 10.06
N LYS A 259 21.34 10.31 10.60
CA LYS A 259 21.60 10.00 11.99
C LYS A 259 20.82 10.92 12.94
N ASP A 260 20.71 12.20 12.62
CA ASP A 260 20.03 13.19 13.45
C ASP A 260 18.53 12.89 13.53
N PHE A 261 17.93 12.43 12.42
CA PHE A 261 16.59 11.87 12.43
C PHE A 261 16.48 10.71 13.43
N ALA A 262 17.36 9.70 13.35
CA ALA A 262 17.30 8.57 14.28
C ALA A 262 17.46 9.02 15.74
N ASP A 263 18.38 9.93 16.04
CA ASP A 263 18.59 10.42 17.41
C ASP A 263 17.38 11.21 17.94
N GLN A 264 16.79 12.08 17.11
CA GLN A 264 15.56 12.83 17.45
C GLN A 264 14.36 11.89 17.65
N TRP A 265 14.23 10.87 16.81
CA TRP A 265 13.08 9.98 16.82
C TRP A 265 13.16 8.90 17.88
N LYS A 266 14.36 8.49 18.30
CA LYS A 266 14.55 7.44 19.32
C LYS A 266 13.67 7.64 20.55
N GLN A 267 13.71 8.83 21.15
CA GLN A 267 12.93 9.11 22.37
C GLN A 267 11.42 9.09 22.09
N ARG A 268 10.99 9.66 20.96
CA ARG A 268 9.57 9.70 20.55
C ARG A 268 9.03 8.29 20.30
N ILE A 269 9.79 7.44 19.59
CA ILE A 269 9.44 6.05 19.30
C ILE A 269 9.29 5.25 20.59
N ASN A 270 10.29 5.28 21.48
CA ASN A 270 10.21 4.52 22.74
C ASN A 270 9.07 5.02 23.64
N ARG A 271 8.78 6.33 23.65
CA ARG A 271 7.64 6.86 24.41
C ARG A 271 6.31 6.28 23.95
N ILE A 272 6.08 6.18 22.64
CA ILE A 272 4.85 5.62 22.09
C ILE A 272 4.80 4.12 22.31
N LEU A 273 5.92 3.42 22.10
CA LEU A 273 6.00 1.99 22.38
C LEU A 273 5.64 1.69 23.83
N ILE A 274 6.18 2.43 24.80
CA ILE A 274 5.78 2.29 26.20
C ILE A 274 4.26 2.45 26.37
N ALA A 275 3.68 3.51 25.80
CA ALA A 275 2.25 3.77 25.92
C ALA A 275 1.40 2.64 25.34
N LEU A 276 1.74 2.15 24.14
CA LEU A 276 1.01 1.09 23.44
C LEU A 276 1.23 -0.29 24.07
N LEU A 277 2.45 -0.63 24.46
CA LEU A 277 2.78 -1.92 25.08
C LEU A 277 2.15 -2.05 26.47
N VAL A 278 2.22 -0.99 27.29
CA VAL A 278 1.54 -0.97 28.59
C VAL A 278 0.03 -1.07 28.41
N PHE A 279 -0.53 -0.37 27.41
CA PHE A 279 -1.95 -0.49 27.10
C PHE A 279 -2.31 -1.93 26.67
N TYR A 280 -1.56 -2.53 25.74
CA TYR A 280 -1.73 -3.90 25.26
C TYR A 280 -1.77 -4.94 26.39
N ARG A 281 -0.89 -4.78 27.39
CA ARG A 281 -0.86 -5.65 28.56
C ARG A 281 -2.07 -5.45 29.48
N LYS A 282 -2.55 -4.22 29.64
CA LYS A 282 -3.70 -3.93 30.50
C LYS A 282 -5.03 -4.44 29.94
N ILE A 283 -5.11 -4.66 28.62
CA ILE A 283 -6.31 -5.17 27.93
C ILE A 283 -6.24 -6.69 27.68
N GLN A 284 -5.31 -7.41 28.30
CA GLN A 284 -5.03 -8.81 28.00
C GLN A 284 -6.24 -9.74 28.20
N ASP A 285 -7.04 -9.49 29.23
CA ASP A 285 -8.19 -10.32 29.59
C ASP A 285 -9.52 -9.61 29.33
N GLU A 286 -9.48 -8.52 28.56
CA GLU A 286 -10.64 -7.67 28.31
C GLU A 286 -11.26 -7.99 26.95
N THR A 287 -12.59 -7.95 26.88
CA THR A 287 -13.33 -7.99 25.62
C THR A 287 -14.35 -6.88 25.62
N LEU A 288 -14.22 -5.99 24.65
CA LEU A 288 -14.95 -4.75 24.55
C LEU A 288 -15.90 -4.80 23.35
N GLU A 289 -17.20 -4.79 23.66
CA GLU A 289 -18.27 -4.58 22.68
C GLU A 289 -18.65 -3.09 22.67
N ILE A 290 -18.48 -2.44 21.53
CA ILE A 290 -18.85 -1.04 21.31
C ILE A 290 -20.36 -0.99 21.06
N LYS A 291 -21.12 -0.56 22.09
CA LYS A 291 -22.59 -0.48 22.05
C LYS A 291 -23.11 0.94 21.77
N ASP A 292 -22.27 1.94 22.00
CA ASP A 292 -22.64 3.33 21.88
C ASP A 292 -22.90 3.73 20.43
N LYS A 293 -24.13 4.14 20.12
CA LYS A 293 -24.56 4.45 18.75
C LYS A 293 -23.75 5.57 18.12
N ASP A 294 -23.40 6.60 18.87
CA ASP A 294 -22.62 7.74 18.34
C ASP A 294 -21.19 7.33 18.00
N THR A 295 -20.59 6.47 18.83
CA THR A 295 -19.26 5.90 18.57
C THR A 295 -19.28 4.99 17.35
N LEU A 296 -20.28 4.10 17.25
CA LEU A 296 -20.49 3.24 16.08
C LEU A 296 -20.68 4.06 14.80
N ALA A 297 -21.51 5.10 14.81
CA ALA A 297 -21.71 5.97 13.67
C ALA A 297 -20.41 6.69 13.24
N LYS A 298 -19.62 7.17 14.21
CA LYS A 298 -18.29 7.76 13.94
C LYS A 298 -17.34 6.75 13.29
N ILE A 299 -17.28 5.52 13.82
CA ILE A 299 -16.45 4.45 13.26
C ILE A 299 -16.90 4.13 11.84
N ASN A 300 -18.19 3.86 11.63
CA ASN A 300 -18.76 3.49 10.33
C ASN A 300 -18.48 4.55 9.26
N LYS A 301 -18.71 5.83 9.60
CA LYS A 301 -18.40 6.95 8.72
C LYS A 301 -16.89 7.08 8.43
N THR A 302 -16.04 6.96 9.46
CA THR A 302 -14.58 7.15 9.31
C THR A 302 -13.95 6.01 8.50
N LEU A 303 -14.48 4.80 8.64
CA LEU A 303 -13.97 3.60 7.98
C LEU A 303 -14.71 3.25 6.68
N ASN A 304 -15.69 4.07 6.28
CA ASN A 304 -16.57 3.87 5.12
C ASN A 304 -17.27 2.50 5.10
N LEU A 305 -17.76 2.04 6.25
CA LEU A 305 -18.40 0.73 6.40
C LEU A 305 -19.82 0.66 5.80
N GLU A 306 -20.54 1.79 5.75
CA GLU A 306 -21.91 1.84 5.23
C GLU A 306 -21.97 1.57 3.72
N LYS A 307 -20.97 2.06 2.96
CA LYS A 307 -20.89 1.83 1.50
C LYS A 307 -20.53 0.38 1.14
N SER A 308 -19.84 -0.34 2.03
CA SER A 308 -19.47 -1.74 1.78
C SER A 308 -20.68 -2.69 1.87
N ILE A 309 -21.67 -2.37 2.71
CA ILE A 309 -22.88 -3.20 2.87
C ILE A 309 -23.75 -3.09 1.62
N GLU A 310 -23.98 -1.87 1.11
CA GLU A 310 -24.75 -1.65 -0.14
C GLU A 310 -24.10 -2.35 -1.35
N LEU A 311 -22.76 -2.33 -1.46
CA LEU A 311 -22.04 -3.00 -2.55
C LEU A 311 -22.02 -4.53 -2.45
N GLU A 312 -22.12 -5.09 -1.25
CA GLU A 312 -22.25 -6.55 -1.05
C GLU A 312 -23.70 -7.02 -1.27
N GLU A 313 -24.69 -6.24 -0.83
CA GLU A 313 -26.11 -6.49 -1.12
C GLU A 313 -26.41 -6.41 -2.62
N ASP A 314 -25.83 -5.44 -3.34
CA ASP A 314 -25.95 -5.35 -4.80
C ASP A 314 -25.27 -6.53 -5.53
N LYS A 315 -24.18 -7.08 -4.98
CA LYS A 315 -23.54 -8.29 -5.51
C LYS A 315 -24.33 -9.57 -5.23
N LEU A 316 -24.95 -9.67 -4.06
CA LEU A 316 -25.85 -10.77 -3.71
C LEU A 316 -27.13 -10.73 -4.55
N ASN A 317 -27.73 -9.55 -4.73
CA ASN A 317 -28.94 -9.33 -5.53
C ASN A 317 -28.69 -9.47 -7.05
N SER A 318 -27.49 -9.14 -7.53
CA SER A 318 -27.11 -9.40 -8.93
C SER A 318 -26.73 -10.86 -9.20
N ASN A 319 -26.37 -11.65 -8.17
CA ASN A 319 -26.16 -13.09 -8.29
C ASN A 319 -27.48 -13.89 -8.19
N THR A 320 -28.46 -13.47 -7.40
CA THR A 320 -29.81 -14.08 -7.41
C THR A 320 -30.56 -13.80 -8.72
N ASN A 321 -30.30 -12.68 -9.38
CA ASN A 321 -30.87 -12.36 -10.71
C ASN A 321 -30.06 -12.91 -11.91
N ARG A 322 -28.96 -13.65 -11.66
CA ARG A 322 -28.14 -14.33 -12.68
C ARG A 322 -28.23 -15.86 -12.63
N VAL A 323 -29.38 -16.40 -12.22
CA VAL A 323 -29.77 -17.75 -12.64
C VAL A 323 -30.45 -17.64 -14.01
N THR A 324 -29.67 -17.47 -15.06
CA THR A 324 -30.14 -17.70 -16.44
C THR A 324 -30.39 -19.20 -16.65
N PRO A 325 -31.39 -19.59 -17.46
CA PRO A 325 -31.98 -20.92 -17.49
C PRO A 325 -31.13 -21.89 -18.32
N PHE A 326 -29.99 -22.33 -17.80
CA PHE A 326 -29.21 -23.40 -18.44
C PHE A 326 -29.87 -24.79 -18.32
N ARG A 327 -30.93 -24.93 -17.52
CA ARG A 327 -31.60 -26.23 -17.29
C ARG A 327 -32.72 -26.57 -18.27
N LYS A 328 -33.16 -25.65 -19.14
CA LYS A 328 -34.20 -25.93 -20.15
C LYS A 328 -33.66 -26.41 -21.50
N GLN A 329 -32.42 -26.08 -21.87
CA GLN A 329 -31.84 -26.55 -23.15
C GLN A 329 -31.37 -28.01 -23.09
N ASP A 330 -30.99 -28.51 -21.91
CA ASP A 330 -30.60 -29.92 -21.76
C ASP A 330 -31.83 -30.85 -21.69
N GLU A 331 -32.97 -30.38 -21.18
CA GLU A 331 -34.21 -31.17 -21.17
C GLU A 331 -34.86 -31.33 -22.56
N GLU A 332 -34.70 -30.34 -23.45
CA GLU A 332 -35.14 -30.45 -24.85
C GLU A 332 -34.23 -31.37 -25.67
N LYS A 333 -32.90 -31.30 -25.48
CA LYS A 333 -31.96 -32.23 -26.13
C LYS A 333 -32.13 -33.68 -25.67
N ILE A 334 -32.48 -33.90 -24.40
CA ILE A 334 -32.77 -35.25 -23.89
C ILE A 334 -34.09 -35.79 -24.47
N LYS A 335 -35.11 -34.95 -24.71
CA LYS A 335 -36.36 -35.36 -25.36
C LYS A 335 -36.21 -35.65 -26.85
N GLU A 336 -35.38 -34.92 -27.58
CA GLU A 336 -35.08 -35.21 -28.99
C GLU A 336 -34.26 -36.50 -29.15
N SER A 337 -33.30 -36.77 -28.26
CA SER A 337 -32.52 -38.02 -28.31
C SER A 337 -33.32 -39.29 -28.04
N LYS A 338 -34.40 -39.21 -27.24
CA LYS A 338 -35.31 -40.35 -26.99
C LYS A 338 -36.26 -40.62 -28.16
N LYS A 339 -36.72 -39.58 -28.86
CA LYS A 339 -37.57 -39.74 -30.06
C LYS A 339 -36.84 -40.40 -31.24
N VAL A 340 -35.53 -40.19 -31.37
CA VAL A 340 -34.73 -40.82 -32.44
C VAL A 340 -34.45 -42.30 -32.15
N LYS A 341 -34.41 -42.72 -30.88
CA LYS A 341 -34.22 -44.14 -30.51
C LYS A 341 -35.46 -45.02 -30.74
N GLU A 342 -36.66 -44.46 -30.66
CA GLU A 342 -37.92 -45.19 -30.94
C GLU A 342 -38.25 -45.31 -32.45
N LEU A 343 -37.41 -44.75 -33.33
CA LEU A 343 -37.56 -44.86 -34.79
C LEU A 343 -36.60 -45.87 -35.43
N PHE A 344 -35.71 -46.48 -34.65
CA PHE A 344 -34.70 -47.44 -35.12
C PHE A 344 -34.60 -48.73 -34.28
N ASP A 345 -35.53 -48.94 -33.34
CA ASP A 345 -35.91 -50.24 -32.76
C ASP A 345 -37.37 -50.50 -33.14
#